data_AF-A0A848WQ62-F1
#
_entry.id   AF-A0A848WQ62-F1
#
_cell.length_a   1.000
_cell.length_b   1.000
_cell.length_c   1.000
_cell.angle_alpha   90.00
_cell.angle_beta   90.00
_cell.angle_gamma   90.00
#
_symmetry.space_group_name_H-M   'P 1'
#
loop_
_entity.id
_entity.type
_entity.pdbx_description
1 polymer ?
#
loop_
_entity_poly.entity_id
_entity_poly.type
_entity_poly.pdbx_seq_one_letter_code
_entity_poly.pdbx_strand_id
1 'polypeptide(L)'
;EAFVEANNLIDLNVSGALNANLSFYNGLAAGGGFDLPQDEILADVWESADAIREDTNEWIFGYLTLAYDPISDAALADYIALSETPSGKAMNRALFAAFDDLFRGISYDLGKAASRFTQGDDI
;
A
#
# COMPACT_ATOMS: atom_id res chain seq x y z
N GLU A 1 -11.99 -15.50 1.14
CA GLU A 1 -10.70 -15.97 0.56
C GLU A 1 -10.68 -15.81 -0.97
N ALA A 2 -11.52 -16.53 -1.73
CA ALA A 2 -11.54 -16.45 -3.20
C ALA A 2 -11.60 -15.02 -3.79
N PHE A 3 -12.38 -14.10 -3.22
CA PHE A 3 -12.42 -12.69 -3.67
C PHE A 3 -11.09 -11.96 -3.46
N VAL A 4 -10.41 -12.22 -2.35
CA VAL A 4 -9.10 -11.64 -2.02
C VAL A 4 -8.04 -12.16 -2.99
N GLU A 5 -8.06 -13.46 -3.28
CA GLU A 5 -7.14 -14.11 -4.23
C GLU A 5 -7.37 -13.66 -5.67
N ALA A 6 -8.63 -13.65 -6.13
CA ALA A 6 -8.99 -13.24 -7.49
C ALA A 6 -8.52 -11.81 -7.82
N ASN A 7 -8.49 -10.95 -6.81
CA ASN A 7 -8.06 -9.56 -6.91
C ASN A 7 -6.63 -9.31 -6.39
N ASN A 8 -5.91 -10.35 -5.97
CA ASN A 8 -4.57 -10.26 -5.40
C ASN A 8 -4.39 -9.15 -4.34
N LEU A 9 -5.39 -9.00 -3.45
CA LEU A 9 -5.50 -7.80 -2.63
C LEU A 9 -4.35 -7.69 -1.61
N ILE A 10 -3.90 -8.82 -1.04
CA ILE A 10 -2.81 -8.79 -0.04
C ILE A 10 -1.52 -8.31 -0.68
N ASP A 11 -1.04 -8.97 -1.73
CA ASP A 11 0.26 -8.65 -2.33
C ASP A 11 0.30 -7.25 -2.94
N LEU A 12 -0.81 -6.80 -3.55
CA LEU A 12 -0.89 -5.46 -4.14
C LEU A 12 -0.89 -4.36 -3.06
N ASN A 13 -1.58 -4.56 -1.94
CA ASN A 13 -1.55 -3.60 -0.83
C ASN A 13 -0.20 -3.59 -0.11
N VAL A 14 0.40 -4.77 0.15
CA VAL A 14 1.72 -4.87 0.76
C VAL A 14 2.78 -4.20 -0.12
N SER A 15 2.76 -4.47 -1.43
CA SER A 15 3.70 -3.85 -2.37
C SER A 15 3.51 -2.32 -2.42
N GLY A 16 2.27 -1.84 -2.46
CA GLY A 16 1.96 -0.41 -2.42
C GLY A 16 2.43 0.27 -1.13
N ALA A 17 2.26 -0.39 0.02
CA ALA A 17 2.73 0.12 1.30
C ALA A 17 4.27 0.20 1.37
N LEU A 18 4.98 -0.85 0.92
CA LEU A 18 6.45 -0.85 0.85
C LEU A 18 6.98 0.24 -0.09
N ASN A 19 6.35 0.41 -1.26
CA ASN A 19 6.67 1.47 -2.20
C ASN A 19 6.45 2.88 -1.61
N ALA A 20 5.36 3.06 -0.86
CA ALA A 20 5.04 4.30 -0.17
C ALA A 20 6.06 4.60 0.95
N ASN A 21 6.45 3.61 1.75
CA ASN A 21 7.46 3.75 2.80
C ASN A 21 8.84 4.12 2.22
N LEU A 22 9.26 3.45 1.14
CA LEU A 22 10.49 3.80 0.44
C LEU A 22 10.44 5.24 -0.10
N SER A 23 9.29 5.64 -0.66
CA SER A 23 9.10 7.01 -1.18
C SER A 23 9.17 8.06 -0.05
N PHE A 24 8.62 7.75 1.13
CA PHE A 24 8.74 8.59 2.32
C PHE A 24 10.20 8.81 2.73
N TYR A 25 10.98 7.74 2.89
CA TYR A 25 12.41 7.85 3.24
C TYR A 25 13.21 8.63 2.19
N ASN A 26 12.93 8.41 0.90
CA ASN A 26 13.54 9.20 -0.17
C ASN A 26 13.19 10.70 -0.06
N GLY A 27 11.94 11.02 0.30
CA GLY A 27 11.51 12.38 0.57
C GLY A 27 12.25 13.00 1.76
N LEU A 28 12.39 12.25 2.85
CA LEU A 28 13.10 12.65 4.06
C LEU A 28 14.58 12.98 3.78
N ALA A 29 15.27 12.10 3.05
CA ALA A 29 16.66 12.28 2.65
C ALA A 29 16.83 13.49 1.70
N ALA A 30 15.94 13.64 0.71
CA ALA A 30 15.94 14.79 -0.20
C ALA A 30 15.70 16.14 0.50
N GLY A 31 15.13 16.10 1.70
CA GLY A 31 14.91 17.25 2.57
C GLY A 31 16.16 17.78 3.28
N GLY A 32 17.30 17.11 3.18
CA GLY A 32 18.63 17.62 3.56
C GLY A 32 18.91 17.67 5.07
N GLY A 33 18.06 17.06 5.91
CA GLY A 33 18.24 16.99 7.36
C GLY A 33 18.79 15.66 7.88
N PHE A 34 18.84 14.64 7.03
CA PHE A 34 19.21 13.29 7.40
C PHE A 34 20.13 12.71 6.32
N ASP A 35 21.27 12.16 6.75
CA ASP A 35 22.13 11.33 5.89
C ASP A 35 21.72 9.86 6.12
N LEU A 36 20.86 9.35 5.25
CA LEU A 36 20.32 8.00 5.32
C LEU A 36 20.89 7.18 4.16
N PRO A 37 21.80 6.23 4.43
CA PRO A 37 22.31 5.31 3.41
C PRO A 37 21.16 4.54 2.74
N GLN A 38 21.24 4.39 1.41
CA GLN A 38 20.16 3.75 0.64
C GLN A 38 19.95 2.28 1.02
N ASP A 39 21.03 1.58 1.38
CA ASP A 39 20.99 0.20 1.87
C ASP A 39 20.32 0.06 3.22
N GLU A 40 20.51 1.02 4.13
CA GLU A 40 19.78 1.08 5.41
C GLU A 40 18.28 1.33 5.18
N ILE A 41 17.92 2.30 4.32
CA ILE A 41 16.51 2.55 3.96
C ILE A 41 15.84 1.28 3.41
N LEU A 42 16.51 0.57 2.51
CA LEU A 42 15.96 -0.64 1.91
C LEU A 42 15.83 -1.78 2.93
N ALA A 43 16.80 -1.92 3.83
CA ALA A 43 16.75 -2.90 4.90
C ALA A 43 15.57 -2.63 5.85
N ASP A 44 15.40 -1.38 6.31
CA ASP A 44 14.32 -0.98 7.21
C ASP A 44 12.95 -1.19 6.57
N VAL A 45 12.78 -0.79 5.30
CA VAL A 45 11.53 -1.01 4.56
C VAL A 45 11.25 -2.50 4.42
N TRP A 46 12.26 -3.31 4.08
CA TRP A 46 12.08 -4.74 3.91
C TRP A 46 11.77 -5.47 5.23
N GLU A 47 12.37 -5.06 6.34
CA GLU A 47 12.08 -5.61 7.68
C GLU A 47 10.60 -5.43 8.06
N SER A 48 9.96 -4.35 7.59
CA SER A 48 8.53 -4.12 7.83
C SER A 48 7.57 -5.00 7.02
N ALA A 49 8.06 -5.74 6.02
CA ALA A 49 7.21 -6.40 5.03
C ALA A 49 6.26 -7.46 5.63
N ASP A 50 6.73 -8.23 6.61
CA ASP A 50 5.91 -9.28 7.23
C ASP A 50 4.85 -8.70 8.16
N ALA A 51 5.20 -7.68 8.96
CA ALA A 51 4.24 -6.96 9.80
C ALA A 51 3.15 -6.29 8.95
N ILE A 52 3.53 -5.58 7.89
CA ILE A 52 2.57 -4.97 6.94
C ILE A 52 1.65 -6.03 6.34
N ARG A 53 2.17 -7.21 6.02
CA ARG A 53 1.35 -8.32 5.48
C ARG A 53 0.37 -8.85 6.50
N GLU A 54 0.78 -9.03 7.75
CA GLU A 54 -0.11 -9.46 8.83
C GLU A 54 -1.25 -8.45 9.03
N ASP A 55 -0.91 -7.17 9.19
CA ASP A 55 -1.87 -6.07 9.36
C ASP A 55 -2.83 -5.97 8.16
N THR A 56 -2.29 -6.09 6.94
CA THR A 56 -3.09 -6.05 5.71
C THR A 56 -4.07 -7.21 5.65
N ASN A 57 -3.67 -8.42 6.08
CA ASN A 57 -4.58 -9.56 6.13
C ASN A 57 -5.73 -9.30 7.10
N GLU A 58 -5.43 -8.96 8.35
CA GLU A 58 -6.47 -8.70 9.35
C GLU A 58 -7.44 -7.61 8.88
N TRP A 59 -6.89 -6.50 8.40
CA TRP A 59 -7.69 -5.36 7.95
C TRP A 59 -8.57 -5.71 6.75
N ILE A 60 -8.03 -6.37 5.72
CA ILE A 60 -8.81 -6.71 4.51
C ILE A 60 -9.93 -7.69 4.84
N PHE A 61 -9.66 -8.75 5.61
CA PHE A 61 -10.70 -9.71 5.95
C PHE A 61 -11.79 -9.08 6.84
N GLY A 62 -11.41 -8.25 7.82
CA GLY A 62 -12.35 -7.50 8.64
C GLY A 62 -13.20 -6.52 7.82
N TYR A 63 -12.56 -5.72 6.96
CA TYR A 63 -13.23 -4.76 6.10
C TYR A 63 -14.20 -5.43 5.13
N LEU A 64 -13.78 -6.49 4.44
CA LEU A 64 -14.64 -7.19 3.48
C LEU A 64 -15.83 -7.88 4.14
N THR A 65 -15.67 -8.36 5.37
CA THR A 65 -16.77 -8.91 6.16
C THR A 65 -17.85 -7.85 6.38
N LEU A 66 -17.47 -6.64 6.77
CA LEU A 66 -18.41 -5.54 6.97
C LEU A 66 -18.96 -4.98 5.65
N ALA A 67 -18.11 -4.80 4.65
CA ALA A 67 -18.46 -4.16 3.38
C ALA A 67 -19.42 -5.03 2.55
N TYR A 68 -19.30 -6.35 2.66
CA TYR A 68 -20.12 -7.32 1.91
C TYR A 68 -21.13 -8.09 2.76
N ASP A 69 -21.28 -7.77 4.05
CA ASP A 69 -22.39 -8.29 4.88
C ASP A 69 -23.79 -8.22 4.19
N PRO A 70 -24.18 -7.13 3.49
CA PRO A 70 -25.52 -7.04 2.91
C PRO A 70 -25.68 -7.73 1.55
N ILE A 71 -24.61 -8.26 0.93
CA ILE A 71 -24.69 -8.85 -0.41
C ILE A 71 -25.00 -10.34 -0.31
N SER A 72 -25.79 -10.86 -1.27
CA SER A 72 -26.06 -12.29 -1.31
C SER A 72 -24.83 -13.09 -1.79
N ASP A 73 -24.73 -14.34 -1.39
CA ASP A 73 -23.67 -15.26 -1.86
C ASP A 73 -23.62 -15.35 -3.39
N ALA A 74 -24.79 -15.32 -4.05
CA ALA A 74 -24.87 -15.34 -5.51
C ALA A 74 -24.26 -14.08 -6.14
N ALA A 75 -24.54 -12.89 -5.59
CA ALA A 75 -23.95 -11.65 -6.07
C ALA A 75 -22.44 -11.59 -5.82
N LEU A 76 -21.96 -12.13 -4.69
CA LEU A 76 -20.53 -12.24 -4.41
C LEU A 76 -19.85 -13.20 -5.40
N ALA A 77 -20.47 -14.33 -5.71
CA ALA A 77 -19.95 -15.27 -6.70
C ALA A 77 -19.87 -14.65 -8.10
N ASP A 78 -20.89 -13.90 -8.53
CA ASP A 78 -20.87 -13.17 -9.80
C ASP A 78 -19.74 -12.13 -9.84
N TYR A 79 -19.48 -11.46 -8.71
CA TYR A 79 -18.40 -10.48 -8.63
C TYR A 79 -17.01 -11.14 -8.66
N ILE A 80 -16.83 -12.28 -8.00
CA ILE A 80 -15.59 -13.07 -8.10
C ILE A 80 -15.37 -13.50 -9.56
N ALA A 81 -16.40 -14.04 -10.22
CA ALA A 81 -16.32 -14.44 -11.63
C ALA A 81 -15.94 -13.26 -12.54
N LEU A 82 -16.51 -12.07 -12.31
CA LEU A 82 -16.10 -10.85 -13.02
C LEU A 82 -14.62 -10.51 -12.76
N SER A 83 -14.18 -10.60 -11.51
CA SER A 83 -12.80 -10.29 -11.09
C SER A 83 -11.78 -11.23 -11.75
N GLU A 84 -12.18 -12.48 -12.01
CA GLU A 84 -11.34 -13.48 -12.66
C GLU A 84 -11.18 -13.29 -14.17
N THR A 85 -12.10 -12.55 -14.82
CA THR A 85 -12.02 -12.27 -16.25
C THR A 85 -10.76 -11.46 -16.60
N PRO A 86 -10.26 -11.55 -17.86
CA PRO A 86 -9.13 -10.73 -18.30
C PRO A 86 -9.36 -9.22 -18.10
N SER A 87 -10.59 -8.75 -18.35
CA SER A 87 -10.97 -7.35 -18.19
C SER A 87 -11.07 -6.93 -16.72
N GLY A 88 -11.60 -7.79 -15.85
CA GLY A 88 -11.64 -7.56 -14.40
C GLY A 88 -10.24 -7.44 -13.81
N LYS A 89 -9.34 -8.37 -14.16
CA LYS A 89 -7.92 -8.31 -13.77
C LYS A 89 -7.22 -7.06 -14.32
N ALA A 90 -7.50 -6.68 -15.57
CA ALA A 90 -6.94 -5.46 -16.16
C ALA A 90 -7.41 -4.20 -15.43
N MET A 91 -8.70 -4.11 -15.10
CA MET A 91 -9.27 -3.01 -14.34
C MET A 91 -8.66 -2.93 -12.93
N ASN A 92 -8.58 -4.05 -12.22
CA ASN A 92 -8.01 -4.10 -10.87
C ASN A 92 -6.53 -3.66 -10.88
N ARG A 93 -5.73 -4.16 -11.82
CA ARG A 93 -4.33 -3.72 -11.98
C ARG A 93 -4.21 -2.22 -12.27
N ALA A 94 -5.06 -1.68 -13.14
CA ALA A 94 -5.05 -0.26 -13.46
C ALA A 94 -5.41 0.61 -12.24
N LEU A 95 -6.38 0.15 -11.44
CA LEU A 95 -6.77 0.83 -10.20
C LEU A 95 -5.61 0.88 -9.20
N PHE A 96 -4.99 -0.27 -8.92
CA PHE A 96 -3.86 -0.34 -8.00
C PHE A 96 -2.64 0.44 -8.50
N ALA A 97 -2.33 0.42 -9.79
CA ALA A 97 -1.24 1.22 -10.35
C ALA A 97 -1.48 2.73 -10.18
N ALA A 98 -2.72 3.19 -10.42
CA ALA A 98 -3.06 4.60 -10.24
C ALA A 98 -2.97 5.05 -8.77
N PHE A 99 -3.41 4.20 -7.82
CA PHE A 99 -3.27 4.49 -6.40
C PHE A 99 -1.81 4.42 -5.94
N ASP A 100 -1.01 3.47 -6.41
CA ASP A 100 0.42 3.39 -6.11
C ASP A 100 1.14 4.69 -6.53
N ASP A 101 0.92 5.16 -7.75
CA ASP A 101 1.49 6.42 -8.22
C ASP A 101 1.11 7.61 -7.33
N LEU A 102 -0.16 7.70 -6.93
CA LEU A 102 -0.65 8.74 -6.04
C LEU A 102 -0.01 8.66 -4.65
N PHE A 103 -0.01 7.48 -4.02
CA PHE A 103 0.51 7.29 -2.68
C PHE A 103 2.03 7.48 -2.61
N ARG A 104 2.79 7.03 -3.61
CA ARG A 104 4.24 7.30 -3.69
C ARG A 104 4.52 8.80 -3.72
N GLY A 105 3.75 9.57 -4.49
CA GLY A 105 3.86 11.03 -4.54
C GLY A 105 3.57 11.69 -3.18
N ILE A 106 2.44 11.34 -2.56
CA ILE A 106 2.04 11.86 -1.25
C ILE A 106 3.09 11.53 -0.19
N SER A 107 3.56 10.28 -0.15
CA SER A 107 4.56 9.83 0.83
C SER A 107 5.89 10.55 0.68
N TYR A 108 6.35 10.76 -0.57
CA TYR A 108 7.57 11.52 -0.83
C TYR A 108 7.45 12.96 -0.32
N ASP A 109 6.35 13.64 -0.64
CA ASP A 109 6.11 15.01 -0.19
C ASP A 109 6.00 15.10 1.34
N LEU A 110 5.36 14.11 1.97
CA LEU A 110 5.29 14.00 3.42
C LEU A 110 6.68 13.84 4.05
N GLY A 111 7.52 12.95 3.53
CA GLY A 111 8.89 12.76 4.02
C GLY A 111 9.73 14.03 3.92
N LYS A 112 9.61 14.74 2.79
CA LYS A 112 10.29 16.03 2.57
C LYS A 112 9.78 17.13 3.50
N ALA A 113 8.49 17.11 3.85
CA ALA A 113 7.94 18.05 4.82
C ALA A 113 8.42 17.72 6.24
N ALA A 114 8.44 16.45 6.61
CA ALA A 114 8.91 15.98 7.92
C ALA A 114 10.38 16.37 8.19
N SER A 115 11.24 16.31 7.16
CA SER A 115 12.65 16.70 7.30
C SER A 115 12.85 18.14 7.79
N ARG A 116 11.93 19.04 7.40
CA ARG A 116 11.99 20.47 7.74
C ARG A 116 11.51 20.73 9.15
N PHE A 117 10.59 19.92 9.65
CA PHE A 117 10.08 20.03 11.01
C PHE A 117 11.16 19.65 12.02
N THR A 118 11.87 18.54 11.80
CA THR A 118 12.97 18.13 12.70
C THR A 118 14.10 19.17 12.75
N GLN A 119 14.40 19.85 11.64
CA GLN A 119 15.38 20.95 11.62
C GLN A 119 14.92 22.22 12.36
N GLY A 120 13.61 22.43 12.48
CA GLY A 120 13.03 23.61 13.13
C GLY A 120 12.97 23.51 14.65
N ASP A 121 12.91 22.30 15.21
CA ASP A 121 12.90 22.04 16.66
C ASP A 121 14.31 22.08 17.28
N ASP A 122 15.38 22.10 16.47
CA ASP A 122 16.78 22.23 16.90
C ASP A 122 17.27 23.70 17.00
N ILE A 123 16.37 24.69 16.86
CA ILE A 123 16.65 26.15 16.94
C ILE A 123 15.92 26.79 18.12
#